data_AF-A0A3C0NSF1-F1
#
_entry.id   AF-A0A3C0NSF1-F1
#
_cell.length_a   1.000
_cell.length_b   1.000
_cell.length_c   1.000
_cell.angle_alpha   90.00
_cell.angle_beta   90.00
_cell.angle_gamma   90.00
#
_symmetry.space_group_name_H-M   'P 1'
#
loop_
_entity.id
_entity.type
_entity.pdbx_description
1 polymer ?
#
loop_
_entity_poly.entity_id
_entity_poly.type
_entity_poly.pdbx_seq_one_letter_code
_entity_poly.pdbx_strand_id
1 'polypeptide(L)' 'RIVHGKGLGSKNREPVLKHKLRSWLMQKDEVIAYAQAKPSDGGSGAVLVLLKT' A
#
# COMPACT_ATOMS: atom_id res chain seq x y z
N ARG A 1 4.13 7.94 2.97
CA ARG A 1 4.29 6.76 2.08
C ARG A 1 4.30 5.50 2.92
N ILE A 2 3.69 4.41 2.46
CA ILE A 2 3.74 3.10 3.11
C ILE A 2 4.40 2.10 2.16
N VAL A 3 5.42 1.39 2.61
CA VAL A 3 6.10 0.34 1.85
C VAL A 3 5.59 -1.02 2.36
N HIS A 4 4.98 -1.81 1.48
CA HIS A 4 4.39 -3.11 1.82
C HIS A 4 5.02 -4.28 1.03
N GLY A 5 5.93 -3.99 0.10
CA GLY A 5 6.57 -4.98 -0.75
C GLY A 5 5.65 -5.58 -1.82
N LYS A 6 6.23 -6.34 -2.75
CA LYS A 6 5.51 -6.89 -3.91
C LYS A 6 4.90 -8.29 -3.68
N GLY A 7 5.18 -8.92 -2.55
CA GLY A 7 4.72 -10.29 -2.24
C GLY A 7 5.64 -11.41 -2.70
N LEU A 8 6.78 -11.13 -3.34
CA LEU A 8 7.65 -12.17 -3.92
C LEU A 8 8.22 -13.17 -2.90
N GLY A 9 8.34 -12.79 -1.63
CA GLY A 9 8.82 -13.65 -0.55
C GLY A 9 7.73 -14.33 0.29
N SER A 10 6.46 -14.13 -0.03
CA SER A 10 5.36 -14.80 0.68
C SER A 10 5.12 -16.21 0.14
N LYS A 11 4.34 -17.02 0.87
CA LYS A 11 3.86 -18.31 0.37
C LYS A 11 3.14 -18.11 -0.96
N ASN A 12 3.53 -18.90 -1.97
CA ASN A 12 3.02 -18.81 -3.35
C ASN A 12 3.24 -17.46 -4.05
N ARG A 13 4.11 -16.58 -3.52
CA ARG A 13 4.37 -15.23 -4.05
C ARG A 13 3.16 -14.29 -4.04
N GLU A 14 2.20 -14.56 -3.16
CA GLU A 14 0.98 -13.77 -2.99
C GLU A 14 1.27 -12.38 -2.38
N PRO A 15 0.69 -11.29 -2.90
CA PRO A 15 0.89 -9.95 -2.36
C PRO A 15 -0.02 -9.69 -1.14
N VAL A 16 0.09 -10.52 -0.10
CA VAL A 16 -0.78 -10.53 1.09
C VAL A 16 -0.94 -9.14 1.71
N LEU A 17 0.17 -8.41 1.90
CA LEU A 17 0.14 -7.07 2.50
C LEU A 17 -0.51 -6.02 1.59
N LYS A 18 -0.42 -6.16 0.25
CA LYS A 18 -1.09 -5.25 -0.69
C LYS A 18 -2.61 -5.30 -0.49
N HIS A 19 -3.16 -6.49 -0.34
CA HIS A 19 -4.61 -6.68 -0.14
C HIS A 19 -5.04 -6.17 1.24
N LYS A 20 -4.35 -6.57 2.30
CA LYS A 20 -4.67 -6.13 3.68
C LYS A 20 -4.57 -4.61 3.82
N LEU A 21 -3.51 -4.00 3.28
CA LEU A 21 -3.30 -2.56 3.38
C LEU A 21 -4.44 -1.76 2.74
N ARG A 22 -4.95 -2.19 1.58
CA ARG A 22 -6.12 -1.53 0.94
C ARG A 22 -7.32 -1.53 1.85
N SER A 23 -7.67 -2.68 2.43
CA SER A 23 -8.80 -2.79 3.36
C SER A 23 -8.60 -1.96 4.61
N TRP A 24 -7.39 -1.90 5.16
CA TRP A 24 -7.08 -1.08 6.34
C TRP A 24 -7.19 0.41 6.06
N LEU A 25 -6.61 0.90 4.95
CA LEU A 25 -6.64 2.32 4.59
C LEU A 25 -8.07 2.83 4.35
N MET A 26 -8.97 2.01 3.81
CA MET A 26 -10.38 2.37 3.64
C MET A 26 -11.13 2.56 4.96
N GLN A 27 -10.63 1.99 6.06
CA GLN A 27 -11.26 2.06 7.39
C GLN A 27 -10.70 3.19 8.26
N LYS A 28 -9.74 3.96 7.74
CA LYS A 28 -9.06 5.02 8.49
C LYS A 28 -9.66 6.36 8.16
N ASP A 29 -10.34 6.97 9.13
CA ASP A 29 -10.98 8.28 8.99
C ASP A 29 -9.99 9.39 8.64
N GLU A 30 -8.73 9.24 9.05
CA GLU A 30 -7.64 10.16 8.74
C GLU A 30 -7.15 10.06 7.28
N VAL A 31 -7.50 9.00 6.55
CA VAL A 31 -7.08 8.77 5.16
C VAL A 31 -8.10 9.38 4.21
N ILE A 32 -7.67 10.36 3.41
CA ILE A 32 -8.48 10.95 2.34
C ILE A 32 -8.39 10.10 1.07
N ALA A 33 -7.17 9.69 0.70
CA ALA A 33 -6.91 8.92 -0.51
C ALA A 33 -5.60 8.15 -0.42
N TYR A 34 -5.43 7.15 -1.28
CA TYR A 34 -4.15 6.48 -1.50
C TYR A 34 -4.00 6.04 -2.96
N ALA A 35 -2.76 5.96 -3.42
CA ALA A 35 -2.42 5.55 -4.78
C ALA A 35 -1.11 4.75 -4.79
N GLN A 36 -0.92 3.91 -5.82
CA GLN A 36 0.37 3.25 -6.03
C GLN A 36 1.47 4.31 -6.18
N ALA A 37 2.62 4.07 -5.55
CA ALA A 37 3.76 4.94 -5.69
C ALA A 37 4.33 4.91 -7.13
N LYS A 38 5.04 5.97 -7.53
CA LYS A 38 5.82 5.97 -8.77
C LYS A 38 6.93 4.91 -8.71
N PRO A 39 7.49 4.45 -9.85
CA PRO A 39 8.60 3.47 -9.84
C PRO A 39 9.79 3.90 -8.96
N SER A 40 10.18 5.18 -9.02
CA SER A 40 11.24 5.77 -8.18
C SER A 40 10.96 5.71 -6.68
N ASP A 41 9.69 5.58 -6.30
CA ASP A 41 9.22 5.59 -4.92
C ASP A 41 8.81 4.19 -4.40
N GLY A 42 9.09 3.14 -5.18
CA GLY A 42 8.82 1.74 -4.82
C GLY A 42 7.75 1.04 -5.67
N GLY A 43 7.10 1.75 -6.60
CA GLY A 43 6.15 1.19 -7.56
C GLY A 43 5.04 0.35 -6.90
N SER A 44 4.76 -0.83 -7.45
CA SER A 44 3.75 -1.75 -6.92
C SER A 44 4.01 -2.30 -5.51
N GLY A 45 5.17 -2.03 -4.92
CA GLY A 45 5.51 -2.39 -3.55
C GLY A 45 5.26 -1.29 -2.51
N ALA A 46 4.74 -0.13 -2.95
CA ALA A 46 4.47 1.00 -2.05
C ALA A 46 3.23 1.78 -2.49
N VAL A 47 2.64 2.50 -1.53
CA VAL A 47 1.55 3.44 -1.76
C VAL A 47 1.87 4.82 -1.16
N LEU A 48 1.47 5.86 -1.87
CA LEU A 48 1.34 7.21 -1.33
C LEU A 48 -0.04 7.33 -0.68
N VAL A 49 -0.11 8.04 0.45
CA VAL A 49 -1.34 8.22 1.24
C VAL A 49 -1.50 9.72 1.48
N LEU A 50 -2.68 10.24 1.19
CA LEU A 50 -3.10 11.59 1.50
C LEU A 50 -3.88 11.55 2.81
N LEU A 51 -3.41 12.29 3.81
CA LEU A 51 -4.03 12.37 5.13
C LEU A 51 -4.79 13.68 5.30
N LYS A 52 -5.81 13.68 6.16
CA LYS A 52 -6.43 14.90 6.67
C LYS A 52 -5.40 15.70 7.46
N THR A 53 -5.42 17.01 7.29
CA THR A 53 -4.66 18.00 8.08
C THR A 53 -5.50 18.56 9.20
#